data_AF-A0A433VH69-F1
#
_entry.id   AF-A0A433VH69-F1
#
_cell.length_a   1.000
_cell.length_b   1.000
_cell.length_c   1.000
_cell.angle_alpha   90.00
_cell.angle_beta   90.00
_cell.angle_gamma   90.00
#
_symmetry.space_group_name_H-M   'P 1'
#
loop_
_entity.id
_entity.type
_entity.pdbx_description
1 polymer ?
#
loop_
_entity_poly.entity_id
_entity_poly.type
_entity_poly.pdbx_seq_one_letter_code
_entity_poly.pdbx_strand_id
1 'polypeptide(L)' 'MSEDKASKKQENSSTESSSEQLRPELLDMIKHPPRIDDAMRDLPVEERVSNPAMAPEMLDDRPQDLG' A
#
# COMPACT_ATOMS: atom_id res chain seq x y z
N MET A 1 -39.31 -30.18 1.34
CA MET A 1 -39.52 -28.83 1.90
C MET A 1 -38.32 -28.58 2.80
N SER A 2 -37.37 -27.66 2.57
CA SER A 2 -37.29 -26.51 1.68
C SER A 2 -35.79 -26.21 1.45
N GLU A 3 -35.49 -25.97 0.17
CA GLU A 3 -34.38 -25.23 -0.44
C GLU A 3 -33.01 -25.13 0.23
N ASP A 4 -32.06 -25.84 -0.40
CA ASP A 4 -30.79 -25.29 -0.89
C ASP A 4 -30.86 -23.77 -1.17
N LYS A 5 -30.35 -22.96 -0.23
CA LYS A 5 -30.09 -21.54 -0.49
C LYS A 5 -28.77 -21.38 -1.26
N ALA A 6 -28.94 -21.47 -2.57
CA ALA A 6 -28.45 -20.50 -3.55
C ALA A 6 -27.11 -19.81 -3.25
N SER A 7 -26.06 -20.32 -3.89
CA SER A 7 -25.37 -19.61 -4.97
C SER A 7 -25.14 -18.10 -4.81
N LYS A 8 -23.94 -17.73 -4.37
CA LYS A 8 -23.16 -16.71 -5.10
C LYS A 8 -21.68 -16.80 -4.71
N LYS A 9 -20.97 -17.78 -5.27
CA LYS A 9 -19.58 -17.47 -5.66
C LYS A 9 -19.73 -16.29 -6.62
N GLN A 10 -19.29 -15.10 -6.23
CA GLN A 10 -19.03 -14.03 -7.19
C GLN A 10 -17.92 -14.56 -8.09
N GLU A 11 -18.35 -15.30 -9.11
CA GLU A 11 -17.63 -15.47 -10.33
C GLU A 11 -17.44 -14.04 -10.85
N ASN A 12 -16.28 -13.47 -10.54
CA ASN A 12 -15.80 -12.29 -11.21
C ASN A 12 -15.78 -12.67 -12.68
N SER A 13 -16.84 -12.30 -13.39
CA SER A 13 -16.84 -12.17 -14.82
C SER A 13 -15.84 -11.06 -15.14
N SER A 14 -14.55 -11.40 -15.06
CA SER A 14 -13.50 -10.67 -15.75
C SER A 14 -13.60 -11.03 -17.23
N THR A 15 -14.78 -10.79 -17.79
CA THR A 15 -15.06 -10.86 -19.20
C THR A 15 -14.66 -9.52 -19.76
N GLU A 16 -13.36 -9.33 -19.94
CA GLU A 16 -12.74 -8.46 -20.95
C GLU A 16 -11.25 -8.41 -20.63
N SER A 17 -10.56 -9.41 -21.16
CA SER A 17 -9.15 -9.38 -21.49
C SER A 17 -8.84 -8.19 -22.41
N SER A 18 -8.85 -6.97 -21.89
CA SER A 18 -8.02 -5.91 -22.44
C SER A 18 -6.59 -6.29 -22.05
N SER A 19 -5.97 -6.99 -22.97
CA SER A 19 -4.66 -7.63 -22.87
C SER A 19 -3.54 -6.59 -22.95
N GLU A 20 -3.60 -5.59 -22.09
CA GLU A 20 -2.38 -4.96 -21.59
C GLU A 20 -1.94 -5.81 -20.40
N GLN A 21 -1.43 -7.00 -20.72
CA GLN A 21 -0.71 -7.82 -19.77
C GLN A 21 0.38 -6.93 -19.17
N LEU A 22 0.22 -6.59 -17.89
CA LEU A 22 1.18 -5.78 -17.17
C LEU A 22 2.56 -6.42 -17.32
N ARG A 23 3.59 -5.57 -17.43
CA ARG A 23 4.97 -6.04 -17.45
C ARG A 23 5.22 -6.91 -16.21
N PRO A 24 6.02 -7.98 -16.30
CA PRO A 24 6.30 -8.87 -15.16
C PRO A 24 6.76 -8.10 -13.91
N GLU A 25 7.51 -7.02 -14.09
CA GLU A 25 8.00 -6.17 -13.01
C GLU A 25 6.84 -5.47 -12.25
N LEU A 26 5.81 -5.00 -12.97
CA LEU A 26 4.64 -4.38 -12.35
C LEU A 26 3.78 -5.42 -11.61
N LEU A 27 3.66 -6.64 -12.16
CA LEU A 27 2.99 -7.74 -11.48
C LEU A 27 3.69 -8.09 -10.17
N ASP A 28 5.03 -8.06 -10.16
CA ASP A 28 5.81 -8.30 -8.96
C ASP A 28 5.63 -7.19 -7.93
N MET A 29 5.66 -5.92 -8.32
CA MET A 29 5.40 -4.79 -7.43
C MET A 29 4.00 -4.82 -6.81
N ILE A 30 2.99 -5.26 -7.57
CA ILE A 30 1.61 -5.41 -7.05
C ILE A 30 1.55 -6.53 -6.01
N LYS A 31 2.26 -7.64 -6.25
CA LYS A 31 2.29 -8.79 -5.35
C LYS A 31 3.13 -8.52 -4.10
N HIS A 32 4.19 -7.75 -4.23
CA HIS A 32 5.16 -7.45 -3.18
C HIS A 32 5.35 -5.93 -3.05
N PRO A 33 4.32 -5.21 -2.56
CA PRO A 33 4.43 -3.77 -2.41
C PRO A 33 5.53 -3.41 -1.38
N PRO A 34 6.18 -2.26 -1.55
CA PRO A 34 7.12 -1.75 -0.55
C PRO A 34 6.39 -1.48 0.77
N ARG A 35 7.15 -1.44 1.87
CA ARG A 35 6.59 -1.04 3.16
C ARG A 35 6.14 0.41 3.05
N ILE A 36 4.98 0.72 3.66
CA ILE A 36 4.39 2.06 3.59
C ILE A 36 5.37 3.10 4.15
N ASP A 37 6.04 2.82 5.27
CA ASP A 37 6.99 3.76 5.87
C ASP A 37 8.16 4.11 4.94
N ASP A 38 8.65 3.12 4.20
CA ASP A 38 9.74 3.32 3.23
C ASP A 38 9.24 4.14 2.04
N ALA A 39 8.08 3.79 1.47
CA ALA A 39 7.47 4.54 0.38
C ALA A 39 7.15 5.99 0.75
N MET A 40 6.73 6.25 1.99
CA MET A 40 6.42 7.58 2.50
C MET A 40 7.68 8.44 2.69
N ARG A 41 8.83 7.83 2.99
CA ARG A 41 10.13 8.51 3.08
C ARG A 41 10.68 8.92 1.71
N ASP A 42 10.22 8.30 0.63
CA ASP A 42 10.68 8.62 -0.72
C ASP A 42 9.87 9.76 -1.38
N LEU A 43 8.75 10.18 -0.78
CA LEU A 43 7.92 11.29 -1.27
C LEU A 43 8.72 12.62 -1.33
N PRO A 44 8.34 13.62 -2.15
CA PRO A 44 8.92 14.96 -2.06
C PRO A 44 8.76 15.59 -0.67
N VAL A 45 9.65 16.50 -0.28
CA VAL A 45 9.63 17.12 1.05
C VAL A 45 8.32 17.87 1.28
N GLU A 46 7.83 18.57 0.26
CA GLU A 46 6.58 19.33 0.28
C GLU A 46 5.37 18.43 0.57
N GLU A 47 5.36 17.23 0.00
CA GLU A 47 4.32 16.22 0.23
C GLU A 47 4.44 15.59 1.62
N ARG A 48 5.68 15.34 2.09
CA ARG A 48 5.90 14.79 3.45
C ARG A 48 5.45 15.76 4.55
N VAL A 49 5.79 17.04 4.42
CA VAL A 49 5.53 18.06 5.45
C VAL A 49 4.04 18.38 5.57
N SER A 50 3.31 18.34 4.46
CA SER A 50 1.86 18.60 4.44
C SER A 50 1.02 17.38 4.82
N ASN A 51 1.63 16.19 4.90
CA ASN A 51 0.94 14.94 5.16
C ASN A 51 0.77 14.69 6.67
N PRO A 52 -0.47 14.71 7.20
CA PRO A 52 -0.71 14.49 8.63
C PRO A 52 -0.42 13.06 9.10
N ALA A 53 -0.27 12.10 8.18
CA ALA A 53 0.14 10.73 8.51
C ALA A 53 1.65 10.59 8.72
N MET A 54 2.45 11.61 8.35
CA MET A 54 3.87 11.64 8.65
C MET A 54 4.06 12.12 10.09
N ALA A 55 4.67 11.28 10.92
CA ALA A 55 5.15 11.74 12.22
C ALA A 55 6.29 12.76 11.99
N PRO A 56 6.30 13.90 12.70
CA PRO A 56 7.46 14.77 12.73
C PRO A 56 8.71 13.97 13.10
N GLU A 57 9.86 14.34 12.53
CA GLU A 57 11.15 13.81 12.99
C GLU A 57 11.28 14.19 14.47
N MET A 58 11.10 13.19 15.34
CA MET A 58 11.30 13.37 16.77
C MET A 58 12.76 13.76 16.94
N LEU A 59 13.01 15.01 17.35
CA LEU A 59 14.30 15.38 17.90
C LEU A 59 14.54 14.39 19.04
N ASP A 60 15.55 13.55 18.83
CA ASP A 60 16.01 12.61 19.83
C ASP A 60 16.55 13.48 20.97
N ASP A 61 15.69 13.88 21.91
CA ASP A 61 16.03 14.56 23.16
C ASP A 61 16.77 13.55 24.07
N ARG A 62 17.79 12.89 23.53
CA ARG A 62 18.83 12.30 24.36
C ARG A 62 19.60 13.50 24.90
N PRO A 63 19.54 13.79 26.22
CA PRO A 63 20.51 14.69 26.78
C PRO A 63 21.86 14.09 26.43
N GLN A 64 22.60 14.82 25.60
CA GLN A 64 23.97 14.47 25.26
C GLN A 64 24.69 14.51 26.59
N ASP A 65 25.02 13.32 27.06
CA ASP A 65 25.76 13.01 28.27
C ASP A 65 26.63 14.20 28.71
N LEU A 66 26.12 14.98 29.66
CA LEU A 66 26.89 16.00 30.36
C LEU A 66 27.50 15.34 31.59
N GLY A 67 28.61 14.62 31.39
CA GLY A 67 29.61 14.34 32.42
C GLY A 67 29.54 12.98 33.09
#